data_AF-A0A3L7S2H9-F1
#
_entry.id   AF-A0A3L7S2H9-F1
#
_cell.length_a   1.000
_cell.length_b   1.000
_cell.length_c   1.000
_cell.angle_alpha   90.00
_cell.angle_beta   90.00
_cell.angle_gamma   90.00
#
_symmetry.space_group_name_H-M   'P 1'
#
loop_
_entity.id
_entity.type
_entity.pdbx_description
1 polymer ?
#
loop_
_entity_poly.entity_id
_entity_poly.type
_entity_poly.pdbx_seq_one_letter_code
_entity_poly.pdbx_strand_id
1 'polypeptide(L)'
;MTTYFPEVDKIQFEGTSSRNPLAFRHYNASEIVEGRTMNDWLRFAVCYWHTFRGTGSDPFGAPTLMRPWDDGTDSLDNALRRVDVAFEFMTKLGVPYYCFHDRDVAPEGATLRESNANLDAVARKLKEAQRSTGIKL
;
A
#
# COMPACT_ATOMS: atom_id res chain seq x y z
N MET A 1 5.69 -9.18 -14.71
CA MET A 1 5.05 -8.37 -13.65
C MET A 1 5.40 -6.93 -13.93
N THR A 2 4.42 -6.04 -13.93
CA THR A 2 4.64 -4.60 -14.06
C THR A 2 5.23 -4.08 -12.75
N THR A 3 6.26 -3.24 -12.82
CA THR A 3 6.88 -2.57 -11.66
C THR A 3 6.52 -1.09 -11.69
N TYR A 4 5.95 -0.57 -10.60
CA TYR A 4 5.49 0.81 -10.46
C TYR A 4 6.52 1.72 -9.79
N PHE A 5 7.44 1.15 -9.01
CA PHE A 5 8.54 1.87 -8.37
C PHE A 5 9.89 1.30 -8.85
N PRO A 6 10.25 1.42 -10.15
CA PRO A 6 11.42 0.74 -10.71
C PRO A 6 12.74 1.13 -10.03
N GLU A 7 12.82 2.36 -9.50
CA GLU A 7 14.04 2.89 -8.88
C GLU A 7 14.17 2.57 -7.38
N VAL A 8 13.23 1.79 -6.83
CA VAL A 8 13.21 1.42 -5.42
C VAL A 8 13.18 -0.09 -5.31
N ASP A 9 14.25 -0.66 -4.75
CA ASP A 9 14.31 -2.07 -4.37
C ASP A 9 13.64 -2.31 -3.01
N LYS A 10 13.60 -3.57 -2.58
CA LYS A 10 13.17 -3.90 -1.22
C LYS A 10 14.09 -3.24 -0.19
N ILE A 11 13.50 -2.47 0.72
CA ILE A 11 14.20 -1.73 1.78
C ILE A 11 14.84 -2.72 2.76
N GLN A 12 16.16 -2.59 2.94
CA GLN A 12 16.94 -3.47 3.82
C GLN A 12 17.26 -2.80 5.15
N PHE A 13 17.58 -3.61 6.16
CA PHE A 13 18.21 -3.11 7.39
C PHE A 13 19.72 -2.99 7.19
N GLU A 14 20.27 -1.81 7.46
CA GLU A 14 21.71 -1.52 7.36
C GLU A 14 22.33 -1.03 8.68
N GLY A 15 21.54 -0.90 9.73
CA GLY A 15 22.00 -0.47 11.05
C GLY A 15 22.16 1.05 11.21
N THR A 16 22.45 1.45 12.44
CA THR A 16 22.35 2.85 12.90
C THR A 16 23.40 3.79 12.32
N SER A 17 24.50 3.24 11.81
CA SER A 17 25.56 4.01 11.14
C SER A 17 25.28 4.28 9.66
N SER A 18 24.28 3.61 9.05
CA SER A 18 23.97 3.80 7.64
C SER A 18 23.63 5.26 7.31
N ARG A 19 24.05 5.67 6.12
CA ARG A 19 23.69 6.96 5.50
C ARG A 19 22.73 6.79 4.33
N ASN A 20 22.42 5.56 3.94
CA ASN A 20 21.45 5.27 2.89
C ASN A 20 20.05 5.75 3.35
N PRO A 21 19.38 6.65 2.61
CA PRO A 21 18.03 7.10 2.95
C PRO A 21 16.98 6.01 2.69
N LEU A 22 17.27 5.02 1.84
CA LEU A 22 16.37 3.91 1.49
C LEU A 22 16.77 2.60 2.20
N ALA A 23 17.19 2.73 3.47
CA ALA A 23 17.46 1.60 4.35
C ALA A 23 16.95 1.87 5.78
N PHE A 24 16.51 0.82 6.45
CA PHE A 24 16.19 0.88 7.87
C PHE A 24 17.46 0.95 8.71
N ARG A 25 17.49 1.92 9.63
CA ARG A 25 18.58 2.08 10.60
C ARG A 25 18.34 1.38 11.92
N HIS A 26 17.06 1.19 12.27
CA HIS A 26 16.63 0.64 13.56
C HIS A 26 15.66 -0.53 13.41
N TYR A 27 14.89 -0.57 12.32
CA TYR A 27 13.92 -1.64 12.12
C TYR A 27 14.59 -2.84 11.46
N ASN A 28 14.89 -3.84 12.27
CA ASN A 28 15.25 -5.18 11.81
C ASN A 28 14.09 -6.13 12.13
N ALA A 29 13.33 -6.53 11.10
CA ALA A 29 12.09 -7.29 11.28
C ALA A 29 12.27 -8.59 12.08
N SER A 30 13.42 -9.27 11.98
CA SER A 30 13.72 -10.53 12.65
C SER A 30 14.44 -10.38 13.99
N GLU A 31 14.83 -9.16 14.38
CA GLU A 31 15.50 -8.92 15.66
C GLU A 31 14.55 -9.26 16.82
N ILE A 32 15.04 -10.05 17.78
CA ILE A 32 14.29 -10.44 18.97
C ILE A 32 14.47 -9.38 20.04
N VAL A 33 13.36 -8.79 20.48
CA VAL A 33 13.28 -7.85 21.60
C VAL A 33 12.31 -8.45 22.61
N GLU A 34 12.79 -8.70 23.84
CA GLU A 34 11.98 -9.26 24.92
C GLU A 34 11.21 -10.54 24.50
N GLY A 35 11.89 -11.43 23.75
CA GLY A 35 11.35 -12.73 23.35
C GLY A 35 10.41 -12.74 22.15
N ARG A 36 10.19 -11.61 21.45
CA ARG A 36 9.41 -11.54 20.21
C ARG A 36 10.15 -10.77 19.13
N THR A 37 9.86 -11.04 17.86
CA THR A 37 10.47 -10.27 16.76
C THR A 37 9.97 -8.82 16.79
N MET A 38 10.77 -7.86 16.31
CA MET A 38 10.31 -6.47 16.14
C MET A 38 9.06 -6.41 15.25
N ASN A 39 8.99 -7.24 14.21
CA ASN A 39 7.82 -7.33 13.34
C ASN A 39 6.55 -7.72 14.11
N ASP A 40 6.65 -8.65 15.07
CA ASP A 40 5.52 -9.07 15.91
C ASP A 40 5.10 -8.01 16.92
N TRP A 41 6.05 -7.24 17.44
CA TRP A 41 5.78 -6.12 18.34
C TRP A 41 5.07 -4.98 17.62
N LEU A 42 5.64 -4.54 16.49
CA LEU A 42 5.27 -3.30 15.83
C LEU A 42 4.05 -3.47 14.92
N ARG A 43 3.96 -4.61 14.22
CA ARG A 43 2.83 -4.95 13.33
C ARG A 43 2.45 -3.79 12.42
N PHE A 44 3.45 -3.17 11.77
CA PHE A 44 3.22 -2.00 10.94
C PHE A 44 2.14 -2.26 9.89
N ALA A 45 1.39 -1.20 9.58
CA ALA A 45 0.37 -1.20 8.55
C ALA A 45 0.51 0.04 7.66
N VAL A 46 0.29 -0.13 6.35
CA VAL A 46 0.15 0.99 5.41
C VAL A 46 -1.32 1.40 5.32
N CYS A 47 -1.62 2.69 5.45
CA CYS A 47 -2.98 3.20 5.27
C CYS A 47 -3.25 3.53 3.80
N TYR A 48 -4.29 2.92 3.23
CA TYR A 48 -4.55 3.00 1.79
C TYR A 48 -4.90 4.42 1.33
N TRP A 49 -5.72 5.14 2.11
CA TRP A 49 -6.18 6.49 1.79
C TRP A 49 -5.03 7.48 1.59
N HIS A 50 -4.10 7.60 2.54
CA HIS A 50 -3.01 8.57 2.40
C HIS A 50 -1.97 8.13 1.36
N THR A 51 -1.67 6.84 1.26
CA THR A 51 -0.57 6.37 0.39
C THR A 51 -0.97 6.31 -1.08
N PHE A 52 -2.18 5.85 -1.39
CA PHE A 52 -2.59 5.53 -2.77
C PHE A 52 -3.76 6.38 -3.30
N ARG A 53 -4.46 7.13 -2.43
CA ARG A 53 -5.58 8.02 -2.85
C ARG A 53 -5.33 9.49 -2.57
N GLY A 54 -4.49 9.81 -1.59
CA GLY A 54 -4.09 11.18 -1.28
C GLY A 54 -3.52 11.86 -2.52
N THR A 55 -3.93 13.10 -2.76
CA THR A 55 -3.56 13.90 -3.92
C THR A 55 -2.59 15.04 -3.57
N GLY A 56 -2.39 15.29 -2.26
CA GLY A 56 -1.63 16.44 -1.76
C GLY A 56 -2.34 17.77 -1.92
N SER A 57 -3.64 17.77 -2.24
CA SER A 57 -4.47 18.96 -2.17
C SER A 57 -4.77 19.35 -0.73
N ASP A 58 -5.03 20.64 -0.52
CA ASP A 58 -5.51 21.19 0.75
C ASP A 58 -6.66 22.18 0.49
N PRO A 59 -7.31 22.74 1.52
CA PRO A 59 -8.42 23.68 1.32
C PRO A 59 -8.09 24.96 0.53
N PHE A 60 -6.80 25.23 0.28
CA PHE A 60 -6.28 26.42 -0.37
C PHE A 60 -5.50 26.13 -1.66
N GLY A 61 -5.38 24.87 -2.08
CA GLY A 61 -4.48 24.46 -3.17
C GLY A 61 -4.89 23.20 -3.92
N ALA A 62 -4.50 23.13 -5.20
CA ALA A 62 -4.76 22.01 -6.09
C ALA A 62 -3.88 20.78 -5.76
N PRO A 63 -4.21 19.57 -6.28
CA PRO A 63 -3.36 18.39 -6.19
C PRO A 63 -1.91 18.63 -6.63
N THR A 64 -0.97 18.00 -5.91
CA THR A 64 0.48 18.14 -6.14
C THR A 64 1.22 16.82 -6.30
N LEU A 65 0.63 15.69 -5.88
CA LEU A 65 1.31 14.40 -5.92
C LEU A 65 1.30 13.81 -7.34
N MET A 66 2.49 13.45 -7.83
CA MET A 66 2.64 12.74 -9.10
C MET A 66 2.58 11.23 -8.86
N ARG A 67 1.65 10.57 -9.55
CA ARG A 67 1.40 9.13 -9.45
C ARG A 67 1.30 8.53 -10.87
N PRO A 68 2.43 8.22 -11.53
CA PRO A 68 2.45 7.69 -12.91
C PRO A 68 1.59 6.45 -13.17
N TRP A 69 1.26 5.70 -12.12
CA TRP A 69 0.41 4.51 -12.15
C TRP A 69 -1.08 4.78 -11.95
N ASP A 70 -1.46 6.01 -11.64
CA ASP A 70 -2.85 6.43 -11.47
C ASP A 70 -3.29 7.20 -12.72
N ASP A 71 -4.36 6.75 -13.38
CA ASP A 71 -4.90 7.43 -14.57
C ASP A 71 -5.85 8.61 -14.21
N GLY A 72 -6.00 8.91 -12.92
CA GLY A 72 -6.83 10.00 -12.41
C GLY A 72 -8.32 9.70 -12.41
N THR A 73 -8.76 8.57 -12.97
CA THR A 73 -10.17 8.19 -12.99
C THR A 73 -10.57 7.46 -11.70
N ASP A 74 -11.86 7.52 -11.39
CA ASP A 74 -12.48 6.66 -10.38
C ASP A 74 -13.07 5.39 -11.01
N SER A 75 -12.37 4.82 -12.00
CA SER A 75 -12.79 3.59 -12.67
C SER A 75 -12.43 2.35 -11.85
N LEU A 76 -13.19 1.27 -12.04
CA LEU A 76 -12.88 -0.03 -11.44
C LEU A 76 -11.50 -0.53 -11.91
N ASP A 77 -11.14 -0.31 -13.17
CA ASP A 77 -9.83 -0.72 -13.69
C ASP A 77 -8.67 0.01 -12.99
N ASN A 78 -8.81 1.30 -12.74
CA ASN A 78 -7.81 2.05 -11.98
C ASN A 78 -7.73 1.59 -10.52
N ALA A 79 -8.88 1.32 -9.89
CA ALA A 79 -8.92 0.73 -8.55
C ALA A 79 -8.22 -0.64 -8.47
N LEU A 80 -8.47 -1.52 -9.45
CA LEU A 80 -7.77 -2.82 -9.54
C LEU A 80 -6.27 -2.64 -9.78
N ARG A 81 -5.84 -1.65 -10.57
CA ARG A 81 -4.41 -1.34 -10.75
C ARG A 81 -3.76 -0.85 -9.46
N ARG A 82 -4.44 -0.01 -8.68
CA ARG A 82 -3.93 0.47 -7.38
C ARG A 82 -3.68 -0.68 -6.39
N VAL A 83 -4.42 -1.79 -6.48
CA VAL A 83 -4.12 -2.99 -5.68
C VAL A 83 -2.72 -3.53 -6.01
N ASP A 84 -2.35 -3.62 -7.28
CA ASP A 84 -1.02 -4.12 -7.68
C ASP A 84 0.08 -3.17 -7.18
N VAL A 85 -0.13 -1.85 -7.33
CA VAL A 85 0.76 -0.81 -6.82
C VAL A 85 0.94 -0.93 -5.30
N ALA A 86 -0.17 -1.09 -4.57
CA ALA A 86 -0.15 -1.14 -3.12
C ALA A 86 0.63 -2.34 -2.61
N PHE A 87 0.43 -3.51 -3.21
CA PHE A 87 1.13 -4.73 -2.81
C PHE A 87 2.60 -4.73 -3.24
N GLU A 88 2.97 -4.10 -4.36
CA GLU A 88 4.39 -3.84 -4.67
C GLU A 88 5.03 -2.94 -3.60
N PHE A 89 4.39 -1.81 -3.28
CA PHE A 89 4.90 -0.85 -2.30
C PHE A 89 5.13 -1.50 -0.93
N MET A 90 4.12 -2.22 -0.42
CA MET A 90 4.20 -2.88 0.88
C MET A 90 5.22 -4.02 0.89
N THR A 91 5.35 -4.77 -0.20
CA THR A 91 6.36 -5.83 -0.34
C THR A 91 7.77 -5.26 -0.30
N LYS A 92 8.01 -4.14 -1.00
CA LYS A 92 9.29 -3.43 -0.99
C LYS A 92 9.60 -2.84 0.38
N LEU A 93 8.60 -2.28 1.06
CA LEU A 93 8.77 -1.73 2.40
C LEU A 93 8.92 -2.83 3.49
N GLY A 94 8.46 -4.06 3.22
CA GLY A 94 8.49 -5.16 4.18
C GLY A 94 7.42 -5.06 5.27
N VAL A 95 6.28 -4.44 4.96
CA VAL A 95 5.18 -4.22 5.92
C VAL A 95 4.16 -5.37 5.87
N PRO A 96 3.77 -5.95 7.03
CA PRO A 96 2.88 -7.12 7.05
C PRO A 96 1.38 -6.81 6.98
N TYR A 97 0.94 -5.56 7.24
CA TYR A 97 -0.48 -5.20 7.28
C TYR A 97 -0.84 -3.99 6.41
N TYR A 98 -2.13 -3.82 6.12
CA TYR A 98 -2.68 -2.61 5.53
C TYR A 98 -4.08 -2.31 6.07
N CYS A 99 -4.52 -1.05 5.97
CA CYS A 99 -5.85 -0.61 6.38
C CYS A 99 -6.52 0.14 5.24
N PHE A 100 -7.84 0.03 5.10
CA PHE A 100 -8.61 0.78 4.10
C PHE A 100 -10.03 1.13 4.57
N HIS A 101 -10.58 2.21 4.01
CA HIS A 101 -12.03 2.40 3.86
C HIS A 101 -12.48 1.81 2.53
N ASP A 102 -13.71 1.34 2.45
CA ASP A 102 -14.29 0.79 1.23
C ASP A 102 -14.15 1.73 0.01
N ARG A 103 -14.30 3.04 0.23
CA ARG A 103 -14.13 4.10 -0.79
C ARG A 103 -12.70 4.47 -1.14
N ASP A 104 -11.73 3.96 -0.40
CA ASP A 104 -10.32 4.09 -0.80
C ASP A 104 -9.98 3.10 -1.91
N VAL A 105 -10.56 1.89 -1.81
CA VAL A 105 -10.18 0.73 -2.62
C VAL A 105 -11.12 0.51 -3.80
N ALA A 106 -12.39 0.90 -3.72
CA ALA A 106 -13.37 0.69 -4.78
C ALA A 106 -14.20 1.95 -5.06
N PRO A 107 -14.49 2.24 -6.35
CA PRO A 107 -15.31 3.38 -6.72
C PRO A 107 -16.80 3.11 -6.51
N GLU A 108 -17.55 4.18 -6.23
CA GLU A 108 -19.01 4.10 -6.18
C GLU A 108 -19.62 3.92 -7.57
N GLY A 109 -20.66 3.10 -7.63
CA GLY A 109 -21.55 3.04 -8.79
C GLY A 109 -22.70 4.03 -8.69
N ALA A 110 -23.56 4.05 -9.70
CA ALA A 110 -24.77 4.87 -9.70
C ALA A 110 -25.83 4.33 -8.71
N THR A 111 -25.68 3.08 -8.27
CA THR A 111 -26.54 2.44 -7.29
C THR A 111 -25.73 1.67 -6.26
N LEU A 112 -26.31 1.41 -5.08
CA LEU A 112 -25.68 0.56 -4.06
C LEU A 112 -25.31 -0.83 -4.59
N ARG A 113 -26.13 -1.38 -5.51
CA ARG A 113 -25.85 -2.67 -6.16
C ARG A 113 -24.56 -2.61 -6.96
N GLU A 114 -24.34 -1.54 -7.71
CA GLU A 114 -23.12 -1.35 -8.50
C GLU A 114 -21.92 -1.07 -7.61
N SER A 115 -22.05 -0.23 -6.57
CA SER A 115 -20.98 0.01 -5.59
C SER A 115 -20.51 -1.29 -4.93
N ASN A 116 -21.45 -2.17 -4.53
CA ASN A 116 -21.12 -3.46 -3.95
C ASN A 116 -20.44 -4.39 -4.96
N ALA A 117 -20.89 -4.39 -6.22
CA ALA A 117 -20.25 -5.19 -7.27
C ALA A 117 -18.81 -4.75 -7.55
N ASN A 118 -18.55 -3.43 -7.53
CA ASN A 118 -17.19 -2.88 -7.63
C ASN A 118 -16.33 -3.30 -6.42
N LEU A 119 -16.85 -3.16 -5.21
CA LEU A 119 -16.15 -3.57 -3.99
C LEU A 119 -15.84 -5.07 -3.98
N ASP A 120 -16.76 -5.92 -4.41
CA ASP A 120 -16.54 -7.37 -4.54
C ASP A 120 -15.44 -7.71 -5.55
N ALA A 121 -15.36 -6.98 -6.67
CA ALA A 121 -14.29 -7.15 -7.64
C ALA A 121 -12.93 -6.79 -7.04
N VAL A 122 -12.82 -5.68 -6.33
CA VAL A 122 -11.59 -5.27 -5.66
C VAL A 122 -11.23 -6.21 -4.51
N ALA A 123 -12.21 -6.64 -3.70
CA ALA A 123 -12.00 -7.59 -2.60
C ALA A 123 -11.45 -8.93 -3.08
N ARG A 124 -11.89 -9.43 -4.24
CA ARG A 124 -11.29 -10.62 -4.89
C ARG A 124 -9.83 -10.39 -5.23
N LYS A 125 -9.50 -9.27 -5.84
CA LYS A 125 -8.11 -8.95 -6.20
C LYS A 125 -7.21 -8.76 -4.97
N LEU A 126 -7.70 -8.08 -3.93
CA LEU A 126 -7.01 -7.96 -2.64
C LEU A 126 -6.74 -9.35 -2.05
N LYS A 127 -7.72 -10.25 -2.05
CA LYS A 127 -7.57 -11.62 -1.54
C LYS A 127 -6.51 -12.41 -2.32
N GLU A 128 -6.45 -12.25 -3.63
CA GLU A 128 -5.39 -12.85 -4.46
C GLU A 128 -4.01 -12.30 -4.10
N ALA A 129 -3.89 -10.98 -3.96
CA ALA A 129 -2.65 -10.32 -3.59
C ALA A 129 -2.19 -10.68 -2.16
N GLN A 130 -3.11 -10.82 -1.21
CA GLN A 130 -2.83 -11.33 0.15
C GLN A 130 -2.28 -12.76 0.11
N ARG A 131 -2.85 -13.63 -0.74
CA ARG A 131 -2.37 -15.01 -0.88
C ARG A 131 -0.97 -15.08 -1.50
N SER A 132 -0.66 -14.23 -2.47
CA SER A 132 0.63 -14.26 -3.16
C SER A 132 1.77 -13.65 -2.34
N THR A 133 1.47 -12.65 -1.50
CA THR A 133 2.49 -11.90 -0.73
C THR A 133 2.56 -12.27 0.75
N GLY A 134 1.48 -12.81 1.31
CA GLY A 134 1.34 -13.05 2.75
C GLY A 134 0.98 -11.80 3.58
N ILE A 135 0.82 -10.63 2.94
CA ILE A 135 0.37 -9.39 3.58
C ILE A 135 -1.10 -9.56 4.02
N LYS A 136 -1.46 -8.95 5.16
CA LYS A 136 -2.76 -9.13 5.82
C LYS A 136 -3.52 -7.81 5.93
N LEU A 137 -4.84 -7.91 6.00
CA LEU A 137 -5.72 -6.80 6.37
C LEU A 137 -5.84 -6.76 7.89
#